data_AF-A0A1J7JWN8-F1
#
_entry.id   AF-A0A1J7JWN8-F1
#
_cell.length_a   1.000
_cell.length_b   1.000
_cell.length_c   1.000
_cell.angle_alpha   90.00
_cell.angle_beta   90.00
_cell.angle_gamma   90.00
#
_symmetry.space_group_name_H-M   'P 1'
#
loop_
_entity.id
_entity.type
_entity.pdbx_description
1 polymer ?
#
loop_
_entity_poly.entity_id
_entity_poly.type
_entity_poly.pdbx_seq_one_letter_code
_entity_poly.pdbx_strand_id
1 'polypeptide(L)'
;MKTSILAAAAALLAPALGAAVQHRPQMRQYGNMDDCRHQRNVMQYSEPQSGRCYDMDDRAGAFYSPESNYRPRVYNERGCNGEGHDPPRHGGCCERGGYRSYRLGPYDDNS
;
A
#
# COMPACT_ATOMS: atom_id res chain seq x y z
N MET A 1 -41.62 -14.79 -52.85
CA MET A 1 -40.43 -14.00 -53.26
C MET A 1 -40.07 -13.08 -52.11
N LYS A 2 -38.95 -13.31 -51.42
CA LYS A 2 -38.50 -12.53 -50.26
C LYS A 2 -37.15 -11.90 -50.62
N THR A 3 -37.15 -10.58 -50.83
CA THR A 3 -35.94 -9.77 -50.98
C THR A 3 -35.60 -9.19 -49.61
N SER A 4 -34.43 -9.52 -49.10
CA SER A 4 -33.85 -8.88 -47.92
C SER A 4 -32.36 -8.82 -48.13
N ILE A 5 -31.82 -7.64 -48.43
CA ILE A 5 -30.40 -7.37 -48.23
C ILE A 5 -30.21 -5.91 -47.80
N LEU A 6 -29.24 -5.76 -46.89
CA LEU A 6 -28.42 -4.59 -46.57
C LEU A 6 -28.97 -3.56 -45.58
N ALA A 7 -28.45 -3.64 -44.36
CA ALA A 7 -27.80 -2.56 -43.62
C ALA A 7 -27.33 -3.15 -42.27
N ALA A 8 -26.25 -2.76 -41.63
CA ALA A 8 -25.09 -1.96 -41.95
C ALA A 8 -24.02 -2.34 -40.90
N ALA A 9 -22.77 -2.01 -41.18
CA ALA A 9 -21.62 -2.24 -40.32
C ALA A 9 -21.73 -1.54 -38.95
N ALA A 10 -21.10 -2.10 -37.93
CA ALA A 10 -20.25 -1.35 -36.98
C ALA A 10 -19.50 -2.36 -36.09
N ALA A 11 -18.23 -2.57 -36.40
CA ALA A 11 -17.28 -3.08 -35.44
C ALA A 11 -17.16 -2.07 -34.29
N LEU A 12 -17.53 -2.47 -33.07
CA LEU A 12 -17.01 -1.89 -31.84
C LEU A 12 -16.63 -3.04 -30.90
N LEU A 13 -15.55 -3.70 -31.27
CA LEU A 13 -14.68 -4.39 -30.31
C LEU A 13 -13.99 -3.31 -29.47
N ALA A 14 -14.48 -3.09 -28.26
CA ALA A 14 -13.66 -2.65 -27.15
C ALA A 14 -14.35 -3.05 -25.85
N PRO A 15 -14.00 -4.18 -25.21
CA PRO A 15 -14.20 -4.27 -23.77
C PRO A 15 -13.35 -3.15 -23.16
N ALA A 16 -14.02 -2.12 -22.65
CA ALA A 16 -13.42 -1.17 -21.73
C ALA A 16 -13.05 -1.94 -20.45
N LEU A 17 -11.94 -2.67 -20.51
CA LEU A 17 -11.21 -3.11 -19.34
C LEU A 17 -10.66 -1.82 -18.72
N GLY A 18 -11.51 -1.13 -17.96
CA GLY A 18 -11.05 -0.20 -16.95
C GLY A 18 -10.14 -1.03 -16.05
N ALA A 19 -8.83 -0.88 -16.23
CA ALA A 19 -7.85 -1.42 -15.33
C ALA A 19 -8.20 -0.83 -13.96
N ALA A 20 -8.79 -1.65 -13.09
CA ALA A 20 -8.92 -1.31 -11.69
C ALA A 20 -7.51 -0.96 -11.23
N VAL A 21 -7.27 0.32 -10.93
CA VAL A 21 -6.04 0.75 -10.29
C VAL A 21 -6.05 0.09 -8.93
N GLN A 22 -5.48 -1.11 -8.83
CA GLN A 22 -5.27 -1.75 -7.55
C GLN A 22 -4.35 -0.83 -6.77
N HIS A 23 -4.91 -0.10 -5.80
CA HIS A 23 -4.13 0.69 -4.85
C HIS A 23 -3.21 -0.28 -4.10
N ARG A 24 -1.97 -0.39 -4.56
CA ARG A 24 -0.95 -1.17 -3.87
C ARG A 24 -0.65 -0.50 -2.54
N PRO A 25 -0.44 -1.27 -1.46
CA PRO A 25 -0.06 -0.69 -0.19
C PRO A 25 1.28 0.01 -0.37
N GLN A 26 1.34 1.29 -0.01
CA GLN A 26 2.54 2.09 -0.05
C GLN A 26 3.00 2.37 1.37
N MET A 27 4.29 2.13 1.63
CA MET A 27 4.92 2.51 2.88
C MET A 27 5.97 3.58 2.59
N ARG A 28 5.86 4.70 3.30
CA ARG A 28 6.74 5.86 3.14
C ARG A 28 7.38 6.17 4.47
N GLN A 29 8.68 6.45 4.46
CA GLN A 29 9.44 6.85 5.64
C GLN A 29 9.88 8.30 5.51
N TYR A 30 9.90 9.00 6.64
CA TYR A 30 10.11 10.44 6.73
C TYR A 30 11.08 10.75 7.87
N GLY A 31 11.77 11.89 7.78
CA GLY A 31 12.70 12.32 8.82
C GLY A 31 12.01 12.66 10.14
N ASN A 32 10.75 13.10 10.07
CA ASN A 32 9.95 13.50 11.23
C ASN A 32 8.44 13.40 10.91
N MET A 33 7.62 13.58 11.95
CA MET A 33 6.16 13.52 11.85
C MET A 33 5.52 14.63 11.02
N ASP A 34 6.13 15.83 11.00
CA ASP A 34 5.59 16.97 10.27
C ASP A 34 5.68 16.74 8.75
N ASP A 35 6.83 16.23 8.30
CA ASP A 35 7.06 15.82 6.92
C ASP A 35 6.11 14.68 6.52
N CYS A 36 5.86 13.72 7.41
CA CYS A 36 4.89 12.66 7.15
C CYS A 36 3.46 13.20 6.98
N ARG A 37 2.99 14.04 7.91
CA ARG A 37 1.61 14.59 7.90
C ARG A 37 1.35 15.44 6.67
N HIS A 38 2.37 16.17 6.21
CA HIS A 38 2.31 16.98 4.99
C HIS A 38 2.77 16.23 3.73
N GLN A 39 3.10 14.94 3.84
CA GLN A 39 3.58 14.07 2.75
C GLN A 39 4.71 14.67 1.91
N ARG A 40 5.68 15.31 2.56
CA ARG A 40 6.82 15.98 1.93
C ARG A 40 8.14 15.36 2.39
N ASN A 41 9.23 15.61 1.67
CA ASN A 41 10.57 15.16 2.04
C ASN A 41 10.66 13.64 2.35
N VAL A 42 10.01 12.81 1.53
CA VAL A 42 10.05 11.35 1.67
C VAL A 42 11.50 10.88 1.61
N MET A 43 11.96 10.20 2.65
CA MET A 43 13.31 9.63 2.70
C MET A 43 13.38 8.31 1.93
N GLN A 44 12.35 7.48 2.11
CA GLN A 44 12.28 6.17 1.47
C GLN A 44 10.83 5.83 1.11
N TYR A 45 10.67 5.26 -0.07
CA TYR A 45 9.41 4.73 -0.59
C TYR A 45 9.54 3.23 -0.83
N SER A 46 8.48 2.49 -0.54
CA SER A 46 8.40 1.07 -0.86
C SER A 46 6.96 0.66 -1.19
N GLU A 47 6.84 -0.34 -2.07
CA GLU A 47 5.61 -1.10 -2.34
C GLU A 47 5.74 -2.49 -1.73
N PRO A 48 5.55 -2.59 -0.41
CA PRO A 48 5.73 -3.84 0.30
C PRO A 48 4.72 -4.91 -0.14
N GLN A 49 5.21 -6.14 -0.24
CA GLN A 49 4.42 -7.33 -0.54
C GLN A 49 3.96 -7.99 0.75
N SER A 50 2.74 -8.52 0.75
CA SER A 50 2.20 -9.27 1.88
C SER A 50 3.13 -10.44 2.27
N GLY A 51 3.33 -10.63 3.57
CA GLY A 51 4.20 -11.66 4.12
C GLY A 51 5.70 -11.36 4.09
N ARG A 52 6.15 -10.34 3.33
CA ARG A 52 7.57 -9.95 3.29
C ARG A 52 7.91 -8.96 4.39
N CYS A 53 9.13 -9.10 4.92
CA CYS A 53 9.66 -8.15 5.90
C CYS A 53 10.51 -7.07 5.24
N TYR A 54 10.42 -5.86 5.79
CA TYR A 54 11.18 -4.70 5.36
C TYR A 54 11.78 -4.00 6.59
N ASP A 55 13.09 -3.80 6.57
CA ASP A 55 13.76 -2.97 7.57
C ASP A 55 13.45 -1.49 7.33
N MET A 56 13.24 -0.76 8.43
CA MET A 56 13.14 0.70 8.41
C MET A 56 14.55 1.31 8.40
N ASP A 57 14.69 2.47 7.76
CA ASP A 57 15.93 3.25 7.80
C ASP A 57 16.11 3.81 9.22
N ASP A 58 17.29 3.60 9.82
CA ASP A 58 17.57 4.05 11.19
C ASP A 58 17.49 5.59 11.33
N ARG A 59 17.62 6.33 10.23
CA ARG A 59 17.51 7.79 10.19
C ARG A 59 16.06 8.30 10.10
N ALA A 60 15.08 7.43 9.81
CA ALA A 60 13.69 7.84 9.76
C ALA A 60 13.18 8.19 11.17
N GLY A 61 12.40 9.25 11.29
CA GLY A 61 11.69 9.61 12.54
C GLY A 61 10.21 9.24 12.50
N ALA A 62 9.65 9.02 11.30
CA ALA A 62 8.24 8.68 11.11
C ALA A 62 8.04 7.78 9.89
N PHE A 63 6.89 7.12 9.82
CA PHE A 63 6.45 6.35 8.67
C PHE A 63 4.94 6.46 8.45
N TYR A 64 4.50 6.30 7.21
CA TYR A 64 3.10 6.16 6.86
C TYR A 64 2.72 4.68 6.87
N SER A 65 1.77 4.31 7.73
CA SER A 65 1.17 2.97 7.73
C SER A 65 0.01 2.94 6.73
N PRO A 66 0.00 1.99 5.77
CA PRO A 66 -1.10 1.83 4.82
C PRO A 66 -2.45 1.54 5.53
N GLU A 67 -3.53 1.74 4.78
CA GLU A 67 -4.90 1.55 5.25
C GLU A 67 -5.24 0.09 5.62
N SER A 68 -6.36 -0.08 6.33
CA SER A 68 -6.73 -1.26 7.13
C SER A 68 -6.79 -2.58 6.36
N ASN A 69 -7.00 -2.55 5.04
CA ASN A 69 -7.21 -3.77 4.26
C ASN A 69 -5.98 -4.69 4.25
N TYR A 70 -4.79 -4.17 4.56
CA TYR A 70 -3.62 -5.01 4.75
C TYR A 70 -3.14 -4.84 6.18
N ARG A 71 -3.53 -5.73 7.09
CA ARG A 71 -3.23 -5.67 8.53
C ARG A 71 -1.73 -5.57 8.80
N PRO A 72 -1.12 -4.38 8.94
CA PRO A 72 0.33 -4.25 9.03
C PRO A 72 0.79 -4.60 10.44
N ARG A 73 2.01 -5.11 10.57
CA ARG A 73 2.68 -5.34 11.85
C ARG A 73 4.03 -4.65 11.84
N VAL A 74 4.40 -4.06 12.96
CA VAL A 74 5.70 -3.41 13.20
C VAL A 74 6.47 -4.15 14.29
N TYR A 75 7.79 -4.13 14.22
CA TYR A 75 8.67 -4.90 15.09
C TYR A 75 9.79 -4.02 15.61
N ASN A 76 10.23 -4.23 16.84
CA ASN A 76 11.34 -3.48 17.46
C ASN A 76 12.72 -3.96 17.01
N GLU A 77 12.79 -5.09 16.31
CA GLU A 77 14.00 -5.67 15.73
C GLU A 77 13.97 -5.61 14.20
N ARG A 78 15.14 -5.79 13.58
CA ARG A 78 15.27 -5.93 12.13
C ARG A 78 14.78 -7.30 11.67
N GLY A 79 14.38 -7.42 10.42
CA GLY A 79 13.94 -8.69 9.81
C GLY A 79 12.62 -9.23 10.35
N CYS A 80 11.82 -8.41 11.03
CA CYS A 80 10.53 -8.80 11.63
C CYS A 80 10.70 -9.92 12.65
N ASN A 81 11.82 -9.87 13.38
CA ASN A 81 12.09 -10.71 14.53
C ASN A 81 11.47 -10.11 15.80
N GLY A 82 11.41 -10.91 16.85
CA GLY A 82 10.82 -10.52 18.13
C GLY A 82 9.30 -10.39 18.09
N GLU A 83 8.75 -9.65 19.07
CA GLU A 83 7.31 -9.41 19.17
C GLU A 83 6.85 -8.40 18.12
N GLY A 84 5.81 -8.77 17.37
CA GLY A 84 5.16 -7.87 16.42
C GLY A 84 4.01 -7.12 17.08
N HIS A 85 3.90 -5.83 16.83
CA HIS A 85 2.84 -4.96 17.35
C HIS A 85 1.98 -4.43 16.21
N ASP A 86 0.75 -4.03 16.53
CA ASP A 86 -0.05 -3.23 15.60
C ASP A 86 0.52 -1.81 15.53
N PRO A 87 0.57 -1.18 14.34
CA PRO A 87 0.99 0.20 14.23
C PRO A 87 0.04 1.10 15.02
N PRO A 88 0.52 2.20 15.64
CA PRO A 88 -0.32 3.10 16.43
C PRO A 88 -1.52 3.69 15.66
N ARG A 89 -1.42 3.78 14.33
CA ARG A 89 -2.52 4.12 13.43
C ARG A 89 -2.46 3.31 12.15
N HIS A 90 -3.62 2.91 11.66
CA HIS A 90 -3.81 2.44 10.28
C HIS A 90 -4.16 3.63 9.37
N GLY A 91 -3.69 3.61 8.13
CA GLY A 91 -3.99 4.69 7.16
C GLY A 91 -3.46 6.06 7.58
N GLY A 92 -2.28 6.13 8.19
CA GLY A 92 -1.80 7.37 8.76
C GLY A 92 -0.34 7.37 9.18
N CYS A 93 0.12 8.56 9.58
CA CYS A 93 1.48 8.79 10.05
C CYS A 93 1.67 8.29 11.48
N CYS A 94 2.73 7.53 11.67
CA CYS A 94 3.19 7.00 12.94
C CYS A 94 4.62 7.48 13.21
N GLU A 95 4.94 7.76 14.47
CA GLU A 95 6.34 7.91 14.89
C GLU A 95 7.06 6.57 14.71
N ARG A 96 8.31 6.60 14.24
CA ARG A 96 9.11 5.37 14.14
C ARG A 96 9.40 4.82 15.53
N GLY A 97 9.76 5.68 16.48
CA GLY A 97 10.10 5.29 17.84
C GLY A 97 11.14 4.16 17.86
N GLY A 98 10.81 3.08 18.58
CA GLY A 98 11.64 1.87 18.67
C GLY A 98 11.50 0.89 17.50
N TYR A 99 10.56 1.09 16.58
CA TYR A 99 10.33 0.16 15.48
C TYR A 99 11.47 0.18 14.48
N ARG A 100 11.87 -1.01 14.04
CA ARG A 100 12.99 -1.25 13.12
C ARG A 100 12.63 -2.04 11.88
N SER A 101 11.49 -2.71 11.87
CA SER A 101 10.99 -3.36 10.66
C SER A 101 9.48 -3.47 10.65
N TYR A 102 8.91 -3.76 9.49
CA TYR A 102 7.48 -3.97 9.31
C TYR A 102 7.20 -5.09 8.32
N ARG A 103 6.02 -5.68 8.46
CA ARG A 103 5.46 -6.68 7.55
C ARG A 103 4.01 -6.34 7.28
N LEU A 104 3.61 -6.40 6.01
CA LEU A 104 2.19 -6.40 5.70
C LEU A 104 1.59 -7.79 5.91
N GLY A 105 0.49 -7.83 6.66
CA GLY A 105 -0.34 -9.01 6.76
C GLY A 105 -1.02 -9.35 5.43
N PRO A 106 -1.82 -10.44 5.41
CA PRO A 106 -2.69 -10.75 4.29
C PRO A 106 -3.65 -9.58 4.02
N TYR A 107 -4.03 -9.44 2.75
CA TYR A 107 -5.15 -8.58 2.39
C TYR A 107 -6.43 -9.19 2.97
N ASP A 108 -7.20 -8.39 3.70
CA ASP A 108 -8.50 -8.74 4.25
C ASP A 108 -9.53 -7.84 3.57
N ASP A 109 -10.42 -8.46 2.80
CA ASP A 109 -11.46 -7.81 2.01
C ASP A 109 -12.79 -7.66 2.75
N ASN A 110 -12.87 -8.01 4.04
CA ASN A 110 -14.08 -7.92 4.86
C ASN A 110 -14.43 -6.50 5.37
N SER A 111 -14.18 -5.44 4.59
CA SER A 111 -14.67 -4.08 4.93
C SER A 111 -15.94 -3.72 4.16
#